data_AF-A0A6I2WZD5-F1
#
_entry.id   AF-A0A6I2WZD5-F1
#
_cell.length_a   1.000
_cell.length_b   1.000
_cell.length_c   1.000
_cell.angle_alpha   90.00
_cell.angle_beta   90.00
_cell.angle_gamma   90.00
#
_symmetry.space_group_name_H-M   'P 1'
#
loop_
_entity.id
_entity.type
_entity.pdbx_description
1 polymer ?
#
loop_
_entity_poly.entity_id
_entity_poly.type
_entity_poly.pdbx_seq_one_letter_code
_entity_poly.pdbx_strand_id
1 'polypeptide(L)'
;MQEHKMGFPDERMGRVDADPDPRPAPGLRHTPVSARWRWFVALWALSLLFHLANAGLTSRMFVSPTSASWWGGGIAVFAIVLMMRPDRLLPLLLVSLAVPVLAWLESPVMGNHWLVVTLVSLGVVVATVHSAVRGRSPAALDTTRVLEPMARGVFFVFYSFTTLSKVNRGFLDPIVSCGTYFTDETARSIGLGSLNTAGSPFWGRVVVMAIIVVELSVVALLVIHRTRVLGVFVAVVFHGIIGLDGLHSFADFSSLVYALLLLFLPVEFFTAVSARLGGLERFASRAVRYACATVMGLVLVMRGSSLSGGWADFPADARDTVWRVFSLGLAVVVGWYMVSR
;
A
#
# COMPACT_ATOMS: atom_id res chain seq x y z
N MET A 1 -38.28 52.60 -74.08
CA MET A 1 -37.21 51.57 -74.12
C MET A 1 -36.28 51.90 -72.97
N GLN A 2 -36.57 51.35 -71.79
CA GLN A 2 -36.06 51.80 -70.49
C GLN A 2 -34.90 50.92 -70.03
N GLU A 3 -33.79 51.56 -69.67
CA GLU A 3 -32.59 50.98 -69.08
C GLU A 3 -32.86 50.47 -67.66
N HIS A 4 -32.45 49.23 -67.37
CA HIS A 4 -32.43 48.71 -66.01
C HIS A 4 -30.99 48.40 -65.59
N LYS A 5 -30.45 49.28 -64.74
CA LYS A 5 -29.13 49.17 -64.11
C LYS A 5 -29.14 48.05 -63.07
N MET A 6 -28.25 47.08 -63.23
CA MET A 6 -27.90 46.10 -62.21
C MET A 6 -27.08 46.78 -61.11
N GLY A 7 -27.64 46.83 -59.89
CA GLY A 7 -26.94 47.24 -58.68
C GLY A 7 -26.21 46.05 -58.04
N PHE A 8 -24.93 46.24 -57.74
CA PHE A 8 -24.13 45.30 -56.95
C PHE A 8 -24.52 45.41 -55.46
N PRO A 9 -24.62 44.28 -54.72
CA PRO A 9 -24.78 44.32 -53.27
C PRO A 9 -23.47 44.64 -52.55
N ASP A 10 -23.62 45.52 -51.58
CA ASP A 10 -22.69 46.12 -50.63
C ASP A 10 -21.84 45.08 -49.85
N GLU A 11 -20.52 45.22 -49.93
CA GLU A 11 -19.54 44.55 -49.07
C GLU A 11 -19.66 45.07 -47.62
N ARG A 12 -20.49 44.41 -46.80
CA ARG A 12 -20.43 44.62 -45.35
C ARG A 12 -19.19 43.93 -44.79
N MET A 13 -18.15 44.73 -44.56
CA MET A 13 -17.04 44.42 -43.66
C MET A 13 -17.58 43.92 -42.32
N GLY A 14 -17.55 42.61 -42.13
CA GLY A 14 -17.66 41.99 -40.82
C GLY A 14 -16.44 42.39 -40.00
N ARG A 15 -16.66 43.29 -39.04
CA ARG A 15 -15.75 43.54 -37.93
C ARG A 15 -15.47 42.20 -37.26
N VAL A 16 -14.27 41.67 -37.45
CA VAL A 16 -13.74 40.60 -36.61
C VAL A 16 -13.46 41.27 -35.28
N ASP A 17 -14.43 41.16 -34.37
CA ASP A 17 -14.22 41.50 -32.97
C ASP A 17 -13.08 40.62 -32.47
N ALA A 18 -11.91 41.24 -32.34
CA ALA A 18 -10.76 40.65 -31.69
C ALA A 18 -11.18 40.34 -30.25
N ASP A 19 -11.42 39.06 -29.97
CA ASP A 19 -11.74 38.52 -28.65
C ASP A 19 -10.70 39.04 -27.62
N PRO A 20 -11.07 40.00 -26.76
CA PRO A 20 -10.12 40.64 -25.87
C PRO A 20 -10.24 40.00 -24.50
N ASP A 21 -9.86 38.72 -24.34
CA ASP A 21 -9.42 38.22 -23.05
C ASP A 21 -8.74 36.83 -23.15
N PRO A 22 -7.42 36.73 -23.37
CA PRO A 22 -6.69 35.56 -22.92
C PRO A 22 -6.61 35.66 -21.40
N ARG A 23 -7.72 35.39 -20.71
CA ARG A 23 -7.66 35.14 -19.27
C ARG A 23 -6.59 34.07 -19.11
N PRO A 24 -5.52 34.32 -18.35
CA PRO A 24 -4.56 33.27 -18.06
C PRO A 24 -5.36 32.08 -17.55
N ALA A 25 -5.30 30.97 -18.29
CA ALA A 25 -6.09 29.78 -18.02
C ALA A 25 -6.01 29.53 -16.51
N PRO A 26 -7.16 29.49 -15.81
CA PRO A 26 -7.25 29.63 -14.36
C PRO A 26 -6.15 28.79 -13.75
N GLY A 27 -5.17 29.51 -13.17
CA GLY A 27 -3.86 28.97 -12.83
C GLY A 27 -3.99 27.60 -12.21
N LEU A 28 -3.16 26.66 -12.66
CA LEU A 28 -3.01 25.29 -12.15
C LEU A 28 -3.03 25.29 -10.62
N ARG A 29 -4.23 25.30 -10.03
CA ARG A 29 -4.41 25.17 -8.60
C ARG A 29 -4.01 23.74 -8.35
N HIS A 30 -2.83 23.56 -7.75
CA HIS A 30 -2.41 22.27 -7.22
C HIS A 30 -3.58 21.72 -6.42
N THR A 31 -4.24 20.69 -6.95
CA THR A 31 -5.28 19.99 -6.19
C THR A 31 -4.55 19.40 -4.99
N PRO A 32 -4.91 19.82 -3.76
CA PRO A 32 -4.22 19.31 -2.59
C PRO A 32 -4.35 17.79 -2.57
N VAL A 33 -3.22 17.12 -2.32
CA VAL A 33 -3.17 15.66 -2.22
C VAL A 33 -4.19 15.21 -1.18
N SER A 34 -5.05 14.25 -1.55
CA SER A 34 -6.12 13.77 -0.67
C SER A 34 -5.55 13.25 0.64
N ALA A 35 -6.26 13.42 1.76
CA ALA A 35 -5.83 12.86 3.04
C ALA A 35 -5.62 11.34 2.94
N ARG A 36 -6.54 10.64 2.27
CA ARG A 36 -6.43 9.21 1.97
C ARG A 36 -5.11 8.85 1.28
N TRP A 37 -4.73 9.57 0.23
CA TRP A 37 -3.49 9.28 -0.50
C TRP A 37 -2.25 9.47 0.38
N ARG A 38 -2.22 10.52 1.22
CA ARG A 38 -1.09 10.75 2.14
C ARG A 38 -0.93 9.62 3.15
N TRP A 39 -2.04 9.12 3.68
CA TRP A 39 -2.05 7.96 4.56
C TRP A 39 -1.59 6.69 3.81
N PHE A 40 -2.13 6.43 2.62
CA PHE A 40 -1.68 5.33 1.76
C PHE A 40 -0.18 5.38 1.52
N VAL A 41 0.37 6.51 1.08
CA VAL A 41 1.80 6.67 0.78
C VAL A 41 2.67 6.45 2.02
N ALA A 42 2.24 6.92 3.19
CA ALA A 42 2.98 6.70 4.43
C ALA A 42 3.01 5.21 4.83
N LEU A 43 1.87 4.50 4.74
CA LEU A 43 1.80 3.08 5.03
C LEU A 43 2.49 2.23 3.94
N TRP A 44 2.45 2.67 2.68
CA TRP A 44 3.17 2.06 1.58
C TRP A 44 4.68 2.11 1.80
N ALA A 45 5.19 3.26 2.22
CA ALA A 45 6.59 3.40 2.61
C ALA A 45 6.94 2.47 3.78
N LEU A 46 6.07 2.37 4.79
CA LEU A 46 6.26 1.45 5.91
C LEU A 46 6.30 -0.01 5.46
N SER A 47 5.44 -0.44 4.53
CA SER A 47 5.46 -1.81 4.03
C SER A 47 6.73 -2.15 3.26
N LEU A 48 7.28 -1.20 2.50
CA LEU A 48 8.59 -1.38 1.86
C LEU A 48 9.70 -1.59 2.89
N LEU A 49 9.67 -0.87 4.02
CA LEU A 49 10.64 -1.03 5.09
C LEU A 49 10.50 -2.38 5.81
N PHE A 50 9.28 -2.87 6.00
CA PHE A 50 9.05 -4.23 6.51
C PHE A 50 9.63 -5.29 5.58
N HIS A 51 9.39 -5.16 4.28
CA HIS A 51 9.96 -6.06 3.27
C HIS A 51 11.49 -6.10 3.33
N LEU A 52 12.12 -4.93 3.29
CA LEU A 52 13.58 -4.81 3.30
C LEU A 52 14.21 -5.31 4.60
N ALA A 53 13.52 -5.14 5.73
CA ALA A 53 13.94 -5.69 7.02
C ALA A 53 13.83 -7.22 7.03
N ASN A 54 12.77 -7.78 6.44
CA ASN A 54 12.54 -9.22 6.39
C ASN A 54 13.49 -9.95 5.43
N ALA A 55 13.66 -9.41 4.21
CA ALA A 55 14.51 -10.01 3.18
C ALA A 55 16.01 -9.97 3.54
N GLY A 56 16.41 -9.20 4.56
CA GLY A 56 17.81 -9.03 4.95
C GLY A 56 18.66 -8.35 3.87
N LEU A 57 18.03 -7.65 2.93
CA LEU A 57 18.73 -7.03 1.80
C LEU A 57 19.60 -5.85 2.24
N THR A 58 19.14 -5.11 3.25
CA THR A 58 19.90 -4.00 3.82
C THR A 58 21.08 -4.48 4.65
N SER A 59 20.97 -5.61 5.34
CA SER A 59 22.12 -6.15 6.06
C SER A 59 23.20 -6.66 5.13
N ARG A 60 22.81 -7.31 4.02
CA ARG A 60 23.75 -7.77 2.98
C ARG A 60 24.61 -6.63 2.39
N MET A 61 24.13 -5.38 2.40
CA MET A 61 24.93 -4.24 1.93
C MET A 61 26.25 -4.10 2.69
N PHE A 62 26.27 -4.42 3.98
CA PHE A 62 27.45 -4.25 4.84
C PHE A 62 28.36 -5.48 4.88
N VAL A 63 27.83 -6.67 4.56
CA VAL A 63 28.57 -7.95 4.67
C VAL A 63 29.05 -8.46 3.31
N SER A 64 28.14 -8.42 2.35
CA SER A 64 28.26 -9.07 1.05
C SER A 64 27.49 -8.24 0.02
N PRO A 65 27.98 -7.03 -0.30
CA PRO A 65 27.28 -6.11 -1.15
C PRO A 65 27.03 -6.73 -2.52
N THR A 66 25.75 -6.90 -2.84
CA THR A 66 25.25 -7.30 -4.15
C THR A 66 24.47 -6.16 -4.78
N SER A 67 24.22 -6.23 -6.10
CA SER A 67 23.33 -5.28 -6.78
C SER A 67 21.97 -5.17 -6.08
N ALA A 68 21.39 -6.31 -5.66
CA ALA A 68 20.12 -6.34 -4.93
C ALA A 68 20.20 -5.58 -3.60
N SER A 69 21.29 -5.70 -2.85
CA SER A 69 21.48 -4.96 -1.60
C SER A 69 21.57 -3.45 -1.81
N TRP A 70 22.25 -2.99 -2.88
CA TRP A 70 22.32 -1.56 -3.24
C TRP A 70 20.97 -0.97 -3.61
N TRP A 71 20.19 -1.67 -4.43
CA TRP A 71 18.83 -1.28 -4.76
C TRP A 71 17.93 -1.28 -3.52
N GLY A 72 18.05 -2.30 -2.65
CA GLY A 72 17.33 -2.37 -1.39
C GLY A 72 17.64 -1.18 -0.46
N GLY A 73 18.91 -0.81 -0.30
CA GLY A 73 19.28 0.37 0.49
C GLY A 73 18.78 1.69 -0.10
N GLY A 74 18.82 1.84 -1.43
CA GLY A 74 18.23 2.99 -2.12
C GLY A 74 16.73 3.10 -1.86
N ILE A 75 15.99 1.99 -1.98
CA ILE A 75 14.56 1.92 -1.65
C ILE A 75 14.32 2.27 -0.19
N ALA A 76 15.14 1.77 0.76
CA ALA A 76 15.01 2.11 2.17
C ALA A 76 15.11 3.62 2.42
N VAL A 77 16.13 4.27 1.84
CA VAL A 77 16.33 5.73 1.97
C VAL A 77 15.12 6.48 1.43
N PHE A 78 14.68 6.17 0.22
CA PHE A 78 13.55 6.88 -0.38
C PHE A 78 12.22 6.55 0.31
N ALA A 79 12.02 5.34 0.81
CA ALA A 79 10.87 4.97 1.63
C ALA A 79 10.84 5.78 2.94
N ILE A 80 11.98 5.95 3.63
CA ILE A 80 12.07 6.81 4.82
C ILE A 80 11.69 8.26 4.47
N VAL A 81 12.24 8.81 3.39
CA VAL A 81 11.91 10.17 2.91
C VAL A 81 10.42 10.27 2.56
N LEU A 82 9.86 9.27 1.90
CA LEU A 82 8.46 9.20 1.50
C LEU A 82 7.53 9.13 2.71
N MET A 83 7.88 8.34 3.73
CA MET A 83 7.13 8.26 4.98
C MET A 83 7.12 9.60 5.70
N MET A 84 8.26 10.30 5.77
CA MET A 84 8.35 11.64 6.38
C MET A 84 7.62 12.71 5.56
N ARG A 85 7.57 12.57 4.24
CA ARG A 85 7.01 13.55 3.30
C ARG A 85 6.12 12.87 2.24
N PRO A 86 4.94 12.36 2.62
CA PRO A 86 4.07 11.60 1.73
C PRO A 86 3.44 12.45 0.61
N ASP A 87 3.59 13.77 0.67
CA ASP A 87 3.15 14.72 -0.34
C ASP A 87 4.14 14.86 -1.51
N ARG A 88 5.35 14.30 -1.40
CA ARG A 88 6.41 14.49 -2.38
C ARG A 88 6.37 13.37 -3.43
N LEU A 89 6.09 13.76 -4.67
CA LEU A 89 6.07 12.83 -5.81
C LEU A 89 7.45 12.26 -6.14
N LEU A 90 8.54 13.04 -5.98
CA LEU A 90 9.88 12.59 -6.39
C LEU A 90 10.34 11.32 -5.63
N PRO A 91 10.33 11.25 -4.29
CA PRO A 91 10.65 10.02 -3.57
C PRO A 91 9.76 8.85 -3.97
N LEU A 92 8.46 9.08 -4.18
CA LEU A 92 7.53 8.04 -4.64
C LEU A 92 7.96 7.50 -6.02
N LEU A 93 8.26 8.39 -6.97
CA LEU A 93 8.69 8.01 -8.32
C LEU A 93 10.02 7.24 -8.28
N LEU A 94 10.99 7.67 -7.47
CA LEU A 94 12.28 7.01 -7.34
C LEU A 94 12.14 5.60 -6.76
N VAL A 95 11.31 5.43 -5.72
CA VAL A 95 10.94 4.10 -5.21
C VAL A 95 10.26 3.28 -6.31
N SER A 96 9.29 3.86 -7.02
CA SER A 96 8.52 3.14 -8.03
C SER A 96 9.34 2.72 -9.26
N LEU A 97 10.46 3.41 -9.54
CA LEU A 97 11.44 3.00 -10.55
C LEU A 97 12.39 1.91 -10.02
N ALA A 98 12.79 1.99 -8.76
CA ALA A 98 13.73 1.05 -8.14
C ALA A 98 13.11 -0.33 -7.84
N VAL A 99 11.84 -0.36 -7.43
CA VAL A 99 11.12 -1.59 -7.06
C VAL A 99 11.14 -2.66 -8.16
N PRO A 100 10.76 -2.36 -9.43
CA PRO A 100 10.80 -3.37 -10.49
C PRO A 100 12.19 -3.93 -10.76
N VAL A 101 13.24 -3.13 -10.60
CA VAL A 101 14.62 -3.59 -10.74
C VAL A 101 14.97 -4.56 -9.62
N LEU A 102 14.61 -4.24 -8.36
CA LEU A 102 14.85 -5.16 -7.25
C LEU A 102 14.02 -6.45 -7.40
N ALA A 103 12.76 -6.35 -7.81
CA ALA A 103 11.91 -7.51 -8.07
C ALA A 103 12.49 -8.43 -9.15
N TRP A 104 13.09 -7.86 -10.21
CA TRP A 104 13.80 -8.65 -11.21
C TRP A 104 15.01 -9.38 -10.62
N LEU A 105 15.77 -8.73 -9.73
CA LEU A 105 16.95 -9.32 -9.08
C LEU A 105 16.60 -10.42 -8.05
N GLU A 106 15.41 -10.38 -7.46
CA GLU A 106 14.90 -11.43 -6.55
C GLU A 106 14.24 -12.61 -7.27
N SER A 107 13.94 -12.46 -8.56
CA SER A 107 13.42 -13.53 -9.40
C SER A 107 14.45 -14.68 -9.52
N PRO A 108 14.04 -15.96 -9.49
CA PRO A 108 12.66 -16.48 -9.54
C PRO A 108 11.99 -16.70 -8.17
N VAL A 109 12.66 -16.35 -7.06
CA VAL A 109 12.19 -16.67 -5.70
C VAL A 109 11.61 -15.41 -5.03
N MET A 110 10.72 -14.71 -5.73
CA MET A 110 10.06 -13.51 -5.19
C MET A 110 8.74 -13.85 -4.48
N GLY A 111 8.44 -13.14 -3.40
CA GLY A 111 7.14 -13.23 -2.73
C GLY A 111 6.02 -12.63 -3.58
N ASN A 112 4.81 -13.20 -3.51
CA ASN A 112 3.67 -12.72 -4.29
C ASN A 112 3.28 -11.27 -3.97
N HIS A 113 3.51 -10.77 -2.74
CA HIS A 113 3.34 -9.34 -2.43
C HIS A 113 4.28 -8.45 -3.23
N TRP A 114 5.50 -8.90 -3.48
CA TRP A 114 6.48 -8.09 -4.20
C TRP A 114 6.07 -7.87 -5.65
N LEU A 115 5.34 -8.83 -6.23
CA LEU A 115 4.65 -8.65 -7.52
C LEU A 115 3.59 -7.54 -7.44
N VAL A 116 2.77 -7.50 -6.39
CA VAL A 116 1.78 -6.42 -6.17
C VAL A 116 2.47 -5.06 -6.04
N VAL A 117 3.53 -4.99 -5.24
CA VAL A 117 4.35 -3.77 -5.05
C VAL A 117 4.94 -3.29 -6.38
N THR A 118 5.40 -4.22 -7.21
CA THR A 118 5.90 -3.96 -8.56
C THR A 118 4.81 -3.42 -9.47
N LEU A 119 3.63 -4.05 -9.51
CA LEU A 119 2.52 -3.62 -10.37
C LEU A 119 2.02 -2.22 -10.02
N VAL A 120 1.84 -1.92 -8.72
CA VAL A 120 1.45 -0.57 -8.28
C VAL A 120 2.54 0.45 -8.64
N SER A 121 3.80 0.10 -8.43
CA SER A 121 4.95 0.96 -8.77
C SER A 121 5.03 1.26 -10.27
N LEU A 122 4.87 0.25 -11.12
CA LEU A 122 4.80 0.44 -12.57
C LEU A 122 3.61 1.33 -12.95
N GLY A 123 2.45 1.17 -12.29
CA GLY A 123 1.31 2.05 -12.49
C GLY A 123 1.61 3.52 -12.18
N VAL A 124 2.38 3.81 -11.12
CA VAL A 124 2.85 5.17 -10.79
C VAL A 124 3.76 5.72 -11.88
N VAL A 125 4.73 4.92 -12.36
CA VAL A 125 5.66 5.31 -13.42
C VAL A 125 4.89 5.61 -14.71
N VAL A 126 4.02 4.70 -15.15
CA VAL A 126 3.21 4.85 -16.36
C VAL A 126 2.34 6.11 -16.29
N ALA A 127 1.66 6.34 -15.17
CA ALA A 127 0.81 7.52 -14.99
C ALA A 127 1.62 8.82 -15.02
N THR A 128 2.84 8.82 -14.46
CA THR A 128 3.75 9.96 -14.47
C THR A 128 4.27 10.26 -15.87
N VAL A 129 4.73 9.24 -16.60
CA VAL A 129 5.19 9.35 -17.99
C VAL A 129 4.06 9.83 -18.90
N HIS A 130 2.86 9.26 -18.76
CA HIS A 130 1.69 9.67 -19.54
C HIS A 130 1.34 11.14 -19.33
N SER A 131 1.39 11.62 -18.07
CA SER A 131 1.21 13.04 -17.76
C SER A 131 2.26 13.91 -18.46
N ALA A 132 3.55 13.53 -18.37
CA ALA A 132 4.65 14.27 -18.97
C ALA A 132 4.55 14.34 -20.51
N VAL A 133 4.21 13.23 -21.17
CA VAL A 133 4.03 13.17 -22.64
C VAL A 133 2.87 14.06 -23.11
N ARG A 134 1.87 14.31 -22.25
CA ARG A 134 0.77 15.25 -22.53
C ARG A 134 1.10 16.70 -22.17
N GLY A 135 2.37 17.03 -21.93
CA GLY A 135 2.81 18.37 -21.56
C GLY A 135 2.32 18.83 -20.19
N ARG A 136 1.86 17.91 -19.34
CA ARG A 136 1.38 18.21 -17.99
C ARG A 136 2.52 17.98 -17.00
N SER A 137 2.70 18.93 -16.07
CA SER A 137 3.64 18.76 -14.97
C SER A 137 3.34 17.45 -14.21
N PRO A 138 4.36 16.63 -13.88
CA PRO A 138 4.20 15.48 -12.98
C PRO A 138 3.51 15.85 -11.65
N ALA A 139 3.74 17.08 -11.16
CA ALA A 139 3.09 17.59 -9.95
C ALA A 139 1.57 17.80 -10.10
N ALA A 140 1.05 17.76 -11.32
CA ALA A 140 -0.38 17.81 -11.63
C ALA A 140 -1.02 16.41 -11.76
N LEU A 141 -0.29 15.34 -11.40
CA LEU A 141 -0.82 13.99 -11.43
C LEU A 141 -2.01 13.85 -10.47
N ASP A 142 -3.19 13.54 -11.03
CA ASP A 142 -4.41 13.35 -10.27
C ASP A 142 -4.39 12.00 -9.55
N THR A 143 -3.90 12.04 -8.32
CA THR A 143 -3.84 10.87 -7.43
C THR A 143 -5.22 10.23 -7.25
N THR A 144 -6.28 11.01 -7.12
CA THR A 144 -7.63 10.53 -6.82
C THR A 144 -8.32 9.86 -8.01
N ARG A 145 -8.07 10.36 -9.23
CA ARG A 145 -8.71 9.83 -10.45
C ARG A 145 -7.89 8.76 -11.15
N VAL A 146 -6.57 8.75 -10.97
CA VAL A 146 -5.68 7.82 -11.69
C VAL A 146 -5.05 6.81 -10.75
N LEU A 147 -4.31 7.26 -9.73
CA LEU A 147 -3.50 6.36 -8.92
C LEU A 147 -4.32 5.58 -7.89
N GLU A 148 -5.27 6.21 -7.18
CA GLU A 148 -6.13 5.52 -6.21
C GLU A 148 -6.94 4.38 -6.85
N PRO A 149 -7.67 4.60 -7.98
CA PRO A 149 -8.43 3.52 -8.60
C PRO A 149 -7.54 2.42 -9.18
N MET A 150 -6.37 2.76 -9.72
CA MET A 150 -5.40 1.79 -10.23
C MET A 150 -4.87 0.90 -9.11
N ALA A 151 -4.40 1.48 -8.00
CA ALA A 151 -3.88 0.71 -6.87
C ALA A 151 -4.97 -0.14 -6.20
N ARG A 152 -6.21 0.38 -6.07
CA ARG A 152 -7.38 -0.41 -5.66
C ARG A 152 -7.64 -1.59 -6.59
N GLY A 153 -7.57 -1.36 -7.90
CA GLY A 153 -7.78 -2.38 -8.92
C GLY A 153 -6.75 -3.50 -8.83
N VAL A 154 -5.46 -3.14 -8.75
CA VAL A 154 -4.36 -4.10 -8.57
C VAL A 154 -4.58 -4.93 -7.30
N PHE A 155 -4.86 -4.27 -6.17
CA PHE A 155 -5.15 -4.96 -4.92
C PHE A 155 -6.34 -5.90 -5.04
N PHE A 156 -7.47 -5.41 -5.57
CA PHE A 156 -8.70 -6.18 -5.65
C PHE A 156 -8.55 -7.42 -6.53
N VAL A 157 -7.92 -7.28 -7.71
CA VAL A 157 -7.65 -8.40 -8.61
C VAL A 157 -6.75 -9.41 -7.93
N PHE A 158 -5.64 -8.96 -7.34
CA PHE A 158 -4.69 -9.86 -6.69
C PHE A 158 -5.30 -10.58 -5.48
N TYR A 159 -5.98 -9.84 -4.59
CA TYR A 159 -6.61 -10.40 -3.40
C TYR A 159 -7.70 -11.41 -3.77
N SER A 160 -8.51 -11.11 -4.79
CA SER A 160 -9.51 -12.03 -5.32
C SER A 160 -8.86 -13.29 -5.90
N PHE A 161 -7.79 -13.14 -6.68
CA PHE A 161 -7.03 -14.27 -7.22
C PHE A 161 -6.46 -15.15 -6.10
N THR A 162 -5.82 -14.58 -5.08
CA THR A 162 -5.26 -15.34 -3.96
C THR A 162 -6.31 -15.98 -3.06
N THR A 163 -7.52 -15.42 -3.02
CA THR A 163 -8.66 -16.00 -2.29
C THR A 163 -9.23 -17.19 -3.06
N LEU A 164 -9.51 -17.00 -4.35
CA LEU A 164 -10.09 -18.03 -5.20
C LEU A 164 -9.12 -19.19 -5.44
N SER A 165 -7.81 -18.92 -5.46
CA SER A 165 -6.81 -19.98 -5.58
C SER A 165 -6.81 -20.94 -4.40
N LYS A 166 -7.34 -20.57 -3.22
CA LYS A 166 -7.52 -21.45 -2.06
C LYS A 166 -8.78 -22.31 -2.15
N VAL A 167 -9.68 -22.08 -3.11
CA VAL A 167 -10.85 -22.94 -3.33
C VAL A 167 -10.44 -24.11 -4.23
N ASN A 168 -9.51 -24.93 -3.75
CA ASN A 168 -8.98 -26.08 -4.46
C ASN A 168 -8.83 -27.31 -3.54
N ARG A 169 -8.69 -28.51 -4.13
CA ARG A 169 -8.63 -29.78 -3.39
C ARG A 169 -7.49 -29.83 -2.37
N GLY A 170 -6.31 -29.33 -2.70
CA GLY A 170 -5.15 -29.33 -1.80
C GLY A 170 -5.34 -28.39 -0.61
N PHE A 171 -5.94 -27.22 -0.80
CA PHE A 171 -6.23 -26.34 0.32
C PHE A 171 -7.38 -26.86 1.20
N LEU A 172 -8.34 -27.59 0.61
CA LEU A 172 -9.45 -28.21 1.33
C LEU A 172 -9.06 -29.45 2.14
N ASP A 173 -7.93 -30.09 1.81
CA ASP A 173 -7.36 -31.19 2.58
C ASP A 173 -6.52 -30.64 3.75
N PRO A 174 -6.95 -30.79 5.01
CA PRO A 174 -6.24 -30.20 6.15
C PRO A 174 -4.81 -30.72 6.36
N ILE A 175 -4.46 -31.88 5.80
CA ILE A 175 -3.13 -32.48 5.95
C ILE A 175 -2.10 -31.75 5.09
N VAL A 176 -2.50 -31.32 3.88
CA VAL A 176 -1.61 -30.65 2.92
C VAL A 176 -1.95 -29.16 2.72
N SER A 177 -2.97 -28.66 3.41
CA SER A 177 -3.38 -27.26 3.35
C SER A 177 -2.32 -26.36 3.99
N CYS A 178 -1.90 -25.34 3.24
CA CYS A 178 -1.06 -24.29 3.82
C CYS A 178 -1.78 -23.50 4.93
N GLY A 179 -3.13 -23.51 4.94
CA GLY A 179 -3.91 -22.83 5.98
C GLY A 179 -3.70 -23.44 7.36
N THR A 180 -3.70 -24.77 7.48
CA THR A 180 -3.45 -25.47 8.75
C THR A 180 -1.98 -25.35 9.15
N TYR A 181 -1.06 -25.55 8.21
CA TYR A 181 0.38 -25.39 8.43
C TYR A 181 0.73 -24.02 9.03
N PHE A 182 0.29 -22.92 8.39
CA PHE A 182 0.60 -21.56 8.88
C PHE A 182 -0.19 -21.18 10.14
N THR A 183 -1.35 -21.80 10.38
CA THR A 183 -2.09 -21.60 11.64
C THR A 183 -1.33 -22.22 12.81
N ASP A 184 -0.84 -23.45 12.67
CA ASP A 184 -0.04 -24.13 13.70
C ASP A 184 1.31 -23.41 13.90
N GLU A 185 1.89 -22.87 12.84
CA GLU A 185 3.09 -22.03 12.92
C GLU A 185 2.85 -20.73 13.69
N THR A 186 1.81 -19.97 13.32
CA THR A 186 1.40 -18.76 14.02
C THR A 186 1.13 -19.06 15.51
N ALA A 187 0.44 -20.16 15.79
CA ALA A 187 0.16 -20.60 17.15
C ALA A 187 1.45 -20.86 17.95
N ARG A 188 2.45 -21.54 17.35
CA ARG A 188 3.77 -21.71 17.96
C ARG A 188 4.46 -20.37 18.23
N SER A 189 4.41 -19.41 17.29
CA SER A 189 5.02 -18.08 17.47
C SER A 189 4.44 -17.29 18.65
N ILE A 190 3.19 -17.56 19.05
CA ILE A 190 2.53 -16.88 20.18
C ILE A 190 2.43 -17.74 21.45
N GLY A 191 3.16 -18.87 21.51
CA GLY A 191 3.21 -19.73 22.69
C GLY A 191 2.03 -20.71 22.82
N LEU A 192 1.21 -20.86 21.77
CA LEU A 192 0.10 -21.83 21.69
C LEU A 192 0.50 -23.09 20.91
N GLY A 193 1.74 -23.56 21.09
CA GLY A 193 2.33 -24.64 20.29
C GLY A 193 1.69 -26.03 20.45
N SER A 194 0.73 -26.19 21.36
CA SER A 194 -0.07 -27.41 21.48
C SER A 194 -1.18 -27.50 20.42
N LEU A 195 -1.42 -26.43 19.66
CA LEU A 195 -2.35 -26.45 18.55
C LEU A 195 -1.77 -27.35 17.42
N ASN A 196 -2.52 -28.37 17.03
CA ASN A 196 -2.15 -29.29 15.94
C ASN A 196 -3.36 -29.43 15.01
N THR A 197 -3.61 -28.39 14.22
CA THR A 197 -4.74 -28.34 13.29
C THR A 197 -4.53 -29.29 12.12
N ALA A 198 -3.29 -29.46 11.64
CA ALA A 198 -2.97 -30.38 10.56
C ALA A 198 -3.21 -31.85 10.95
N GLY A 199 -2.87 -32.23 12.19
CA GLY A 199 -3.08 -33.58 12.72
C GLY A 199 -4.50 -33.85 13.23
N SER A 200 -5.40 -32.87 13.23
CA SER A 200 -6.76 -33.00 13.73
C SER A 200 -7.80 -32.85 12.61
N PRO A 201 -8.54 -33.93 12.24
CA PRO A 201 -9.54 -33.85 11.17
C PRO A 201 -10.66 -32.83 11.41
N PHE A 202 -11.02 -32.58 12.67
CA PHE A 202 -12.03 -31.58 13.02
C PHE A 202 -11.46 -30.17 12.96
N TRP A 203 -10.41 -29.87 13.73
CA TRP A 203 -9.84 -28.53 13.81
C TRP A 203 -9.24 -28.07 12.49
N GLY A 204 -8.60 -28.97 11.75
CA GLY A 204 -8.07 -28.67 10.42
C GLY A 204 -9.16 -28.22 9.45
N ARG A 205 -10.33 -28.89 9.43
CA ARG A 205 -11.47 -28.47 8.61
C ARG A 205 -12.04 -27.12 9.05
N VAL A 206 -12.14 -26.87 10.36
CA VAL A 206 -12.60 -25.58 10.89
C VAL A 206 -11.69 -24.45 10.43
N VAL A 207 -10.37 -24.61 10.55
CA VAL A 207 -9.38 -23.60 10.13
C VAL A 207 -9.45 -23.33 8.63
N VAL A 208 -9.43 -24.38 7.81
CA VAL A 208 -9.52 -24.26 6.34
C VAL A 208 -10.78 -23.50 5.93
N MET A 209 -11.93 -23.88 6.48
CA MET A 209 -13.19 -23.23 6.14
C MET A 209 -13.27 -21.80 6.68
N ALA A 210 -12.73 -21.54 7.88
CA ALA A 210 -12.66 -20.19 8.44
C ALA A 210 -11.84 -19.25 7.55
N ILE A 211 -10.67 -19.69 7.07
CA ILE A 211 -9.84 -18.90 6.15
C ILE A 211 -10.58 -18.60 4.85
N ILE A 212 -11.18 -19.62 4.22
CA ILE A 212 -11.96 -19.44 2.98
C ILE A 212 -13.10 -18.44 3.19
N VAL A 213 -13.87 -18.61 4.27
CA VAL A 213 -15.01 -17.73 4.58
C VAL A 213 -14.54 -16.30 4.83
N VAL A 214 -13.48 -16.11 5.61
CA VAL A 214 -12.94 -14.77 5.91
C VAL A 214 -12.44 -14.10 4.63
N GLU A 215 -11.60 -14.75 3.82
CA GLU A 215 -11.07 -14.13 2.61
C GLU A 215 -12.17 -13.83 1.57
N LEU A 216 -13.11 -14.76 1.35
CA LEU A 216 -14.26 -14.52 0.46
C LEU A 216 -15.15 -13.39 0.98
N SER A 217 -15.34 -13.30 2.30
CA SER A 217 -16.11 -12.21 2.90
C SER A 217 -15.42 -10.87 2.65
N VAL A 218 -14.10 -10.76 2.76
CA VAL A 218 -13.36 -9.53 2.46
C VAL A 218 -13.59 -9.12 1.02
N VAL A 219 -13.44 -10.04 0.05
CA VAL A 219 -13.70 -9.74 -1.37
C VAL A 219 -15.13 -9.23 -1.57
N ALA A 220 -16.13 -9.95 -1.06
CA ALA A 220 -17.54 -9.57 -1.21
C ALA A 220 -17.85 -8.20 -0.56
N LEU A 221 -17.34 -7.98 0.65
CA LEU A 221 -17.55 -6.75 1.42
C LEU A 221 -16.86 -5.54 0.78
N LEU A 222 -15.73 -5.72 0.08
CA LEU A 222 -15.04 -4.64 -0.61
C LEU A 222 -15.70 -4.22 -1.94
N VAL A 223 -16.38 -5.15 -2.62
CA VAL A 223 -17.17 -4.85 -3.84
C VAL A 223 -18.31 -3.89 -3.51
N ILE A 224 -19.08 -4.22 -2.48
CA ILE A 224 -20.28 -3.45 -2.11
C ILE A 224 -19.84 -2.20 -1.34
N HIS A 225 -20.01 -1.04 -1.97
CA HIS A 225 -19.50 0.24 -1.43
C HIS A 225 -19.95 0.55 0.00
N ARG A 226 -21.15 0.11 0.40
CA ARG A 226 -21.70 0.31 1.76
C ARG A 226 -21.01 -0.54 2.82
N THR A 227 -20.46 -1.70 2.46
CA THR A 227 -19.85 -2.64 3.40
C THR A 227 -18.33 -2.57 3.42
N ARG A 228 -17.71 -1.69 2.62
CA ARG A 228 -16.25 -1.59 2.50
C ARG A 228 -15.53 -1.40 3.82
N VAL A 229 -16.09 -0.60 4.73
CA VAL A 229 -15.46 -0.36 6.04
C VAL A 229 -15.41 -1.65 6.86
N LEU A 230 -16.50 -2.44 6.86
CA LEU A 230 -16.54 -3.76 7.47
C LEU A 230 -15.55 -4.72 6.80
N GLY A 231 -15.47 -4.71 5.46
CA GLY A 231 -14.48 -5.51 4.72
C GLY A 231 -13.04 -5.16 5.08
N VAL A 232 -12.72 -3.87 5.19
CA VAL A 232 -11.41 -3.38 5.67
C VAL A 232 -11.14 -3.85 7.09
N PHE A 233 -12.12 -3.74 8.00
CA PHE A 233 -11.95 -4.18 9.38
C PHE A 233 -11.68 -5.69 9.50
N VAL A 234 -12.49 -6.51 8.83
CA VAL A 234 -12.32 -7.98 8.80
C VAL A 234 -10.93 -8.33 8.25
N ALA A 235 -10.52 -7.71 7.15
CA ALA A 235 -9.20 -7.92 6.58
C ALA A 235 -8.08 -7.48 7.53
N VAL A 236 -8.21 -6.31 8.18
CA VAL A 236 -7.23 -5.83 9.15
C VAL A 236 -7.09 -6.80 10.32
N VAL A 237 -8.18 -7.27 10.91
CA VAL A 237 -8.12 -8.24 12.02
C VAL A 237 -7.47 -9.56 11.56
N PHE A 238 -7.88 -10.10 10.41
CA PHE A 238 -7.33 -11.34 9.87
C PHE A 238 -5.83 -11.24 9.60
N HIS A 239 -5.41 -10.19 8.88
CA HIS A 239 -4.00 -9.94 8.58
C HIS A 239 -3.19 -9.62 9.83
N GLY A 240 -3.82 -8.99 10.83
CA GLY A 240 -3.23 -8.74 12.14
C GLY A 240 -2.85 -10.02 12.87
N ILE A 241 -3.73 -11.03 12.82
CA ILE A 241 -3.50 -12.35 13.44
C ILE A 241 -2.40 -13.11 12.69
N ILE A 242 -2.51 -13.27 11.36
CA ILE A 242 -1.51 -14.03 10.59
C ILE A 242 -0.13 -13.36 10.62
N GLY A 243 -0.07 -12.03 10.72
CA GLY A 243 1.17 -11.28 10.84
C GLY A 243 1.90 -11.48 12.18
N LEU A 244 1.29 -12.19 13.15
CA LEU A 244 1.98 -12.60 14.39
C LEU A 244 2.93 -13.77 14.20
N ASP A 245 2.87 -14.44 13.04
CA ASP A 245 3.85 -15.45 12.68
C ASP A 245 5.26 -14.84 12.57
N GLY A 246 6.15 -15.35 13.43
CA GLY A 246 7.54 -14.92 13.48
C GLY A 246 8.45 -15.65 12.49
N LEU A 247 8.00 -16.79 11.94
CA LEU A 247 8.84 -17.69 11.15
C LEU A 247 8.83 -17.32 9.66
N HIS A 248 7.66 -17.30 9.02
CA HIS A 248 7.51 -16.82 7.65
C HIS A 248 7.32 -15.29 7.56
N SER A 249 7.21 -14.61 8.71
CA SER A 249 7.19 -13.15 8.80
C SER A 249 6.13 -12.50 7.90
N PHE A 250 4.89 -13.00 7.98
CA PHE A 250 3.73 -12.48 7.25
C PHE A 250 3.40 -11.01 7.54
N ALA A 251 4.05 -10.38 8.52
CA ALA A 251 4.00 -8.94 8.77
C ALA A 251 4.40 -8.12 7.53
N ASP A 252 5.36 -8.59 6.72
CA ASP A 252 5.73 -7.96 5.44
C ASP A 252 4.51 -7.88 4.50
N PHE A 253 3.95 -9.04 4.15
CA PHE A 253 2.75 -9.16 3.32
C PHE A 253 1.57 -8.37 3.89
N SER A 254 1.34 -8.46 5.19
CA SER A 254 0.19 -7.85 5.86
C SER A 254 0.29 -6.33 5.95
N SER A 255 1.50 -5.78 6.10
CA SER A 255 1.73 -4.33 6.06
C SER A 255 1.38 -3.71 4.70
N LEU A 256 1.69 -4.41 3.61
CA LEU A 256 1.28 -4.02 2.26
C LEU A 256 -0.25 -4.03 2.11
N VAL A 257 -0.88 -5.11 2.58
CA VAL A 257 -2.35 -5.24 2.53
C VAL A 257 -3.01 -4.09 3.29
N TYR A 258 -2.49 -3.69 4.45
CA TYR A 258 -3.01 -2.54 5.20
C TYR A 258 -2.90 -1.24 4.42
N ALA A 259 -1.75 -0.99 3.79
CA ALA A 259 -1.58 0.20 2.95
C ALA A 259 -2.67 0.26 1.87
N LEU A 260 -2.87 -0.83 1.13
CA LEU A 260 -3.86 -0.90 0.05
C LEU A 260 -5.31 -0.85 0.54
N LEU A 261 -5.62 -1.46 1.70
CA LEU A 261 -6.95 -1.42 2.31
C LEU A 261 -7.39 0.00 2.70
N LEU A 262 -6.46 0.88 3.09
CA LEU A 262 -6.80 2.28 3.36
C LEU A 262 -7.43 2.98 2.16
N LEU A 263 -7.08 2.54 0.94
CA LEU A 263 -7.71 3.10 -0.25
C LEU A 263 -9.20 2.80 -0.28
N PHE A 264 -9.71 1.72 0.32
CA PHE A 264 -11.13 1.39 0.31
C PHE A 264 -11.96 2.17 1.34
N LEU A 265 -11.32 2.89 2.26
CA LEU A 265 -12.00 3.70 3.26
C LEU A 265 -12.56 5.02 2.66
N PRO A 266 -13.76 5.45 3.08
CA PRO A 266 -14.37 6.71 2.63
C PRO A 266 -13.54 7.93 3.08
N VAL A 267 -13.70 9.08 2.42
CA VAL A 267 -12.90 10.28 2.75
C VAL A 267 -13.23 10.74 4.17
N GLU A 268 -14.50 10.60 4.56
CA GLU A 268 -14.98 10.96 5.89
C GLU A 268 -14.30 10.18 7.02
N PHE A 269 -13.75 8.98 6.75
CA PHE A 269 -12.93 8.25 7.73
C PHE A 269 -11.73 9.09 8.13
N PHE A 270 -11.00 9.60 7.15
CA PHE A 270 -9.81 10.39 7.38
C PHE A 270 -10.16 11.71 8.06
N THR A 271 -11.25 12.37 7.66
CA THR A 271 -11.67 13.61 8.33
C THR A 271 -12.13 13.37 9.76
N ALA A 272 -12.83 12.26 10.05
CA ALA A 272 -13.24 11.90 11.41
C ALA A 272 -12.03 11.60 12.32
N VAL A 273 -11.05 10.86 11.81
CA VAL A 273 -9.80 10.58 12.52
C VAL A 273 -9.03 11.89 12.77
N SER A 274 -8.88 12.74 11.75
CA SER A 274 -8.23 14.05 11.89
C SER A 274 -8.95 14.94 12.91
N ALA A 275 -10.28 15.00 12.88
CA ALA A 275 -11.08 15.79 13.83
C ALA A 275 -10.94 15.27 15.26
N ARG A 276 -10.91 13.94 15.45
CA ARG A 276 -10.78 13.31 16.78
C ARG A 276 -9.39 13.53 17.38
N LEU A 277 -8.36 13.52 16.56
CA LEU A 277 -6.98 13.80 16.97
C LEU A 277 -6.69 15.31 17.10
N GLY A 278 -7.54 16.18 16.53
CA GLY A 278 -7.42 17.63 16.64
C GLY A 278 -6.07 18.18 16.16
N GLY A 279 -5.61 19.29 16.74
CA GLY A 279 -4.30 19.88 16.44
C GLY A 279 -3.10 18.97 16.77
N LEU A 280 -3.30 17.99 17.67
CA LEU A 280 -2.32 16.95 17.96
C LEU A 280 -2.08 16.04 16.76
N GLU A 281 -2.99 15.95 15.77
CA GLU A 281 -2.79 15.11 14.59
C GLU A 281 -1.50 15.45 13.85
N ARG A 282 -1.21 16.74 13.60
CA ARG A 282 -0.01 17.12 12.84
C ARG A 282 1.27 16.83 13.61
N PHE A 283 1.24 16.96 14.94
CA PHE A 283 2.37 16.66 15.80
C PHE A 283 2.53 15.14 15.99
N ALA A 284 1.48 14.44 16.42
CA ALA A 284 1.45 12.99 16.64
C ALA A 284 1.70 12.21 15.34
N SER A 285 1.10 12.59 14.21
CA SER A 285 1.38 11.92 12.93
C SER A 285 2.82 12.14 12.47
N ARG A 286 3.41 13.31 12.72
CA ARG A 286 4.84 13.54 12.44
C ARG A 286 5.68 12.71 13.39
N ALA A 287 5.46 12.83 14.70
CA ALA A 287 6.20 12.13 15.74
C ALA A 287 6.15 10.60 15.55
N VAL A 288 4.98 10.04 15.27
CA VAL A 288 4.81 8.60 14.97
C VAL A 288 5.54 8.23 13.69
N ARG A 289 5.45 9.02 12.61
CA ARG A 289 6.19 8.73 11.37
C ARG A 289 7.70 8.83 11.56
N TYR A 290 8.17 9.80 12.33
CA TYR A 290 9.59 9.91 12.69
C TYR A 290 10.01 8.75 13.58
N ALA A 291 9.24 8.40 14.60
CA ALA A 291 9.52 7.25 15.47
C ALA A 291 9.56 5.95 14.65
N CYS A 292 8.59 5.70 13.77
CA CYS A 292 8.61 4.56 12.87
C CYS A 292 9.81 4.61 11.91
N ALA A 293 10.14 5.77 11.33
CA ALA A 293 11.30 5.92 10.45
C ALA A 293 12.60 5.64 11.19
N THR A 294 12.73 6.15 12.41
CA THR A 294 13.90 5.95 13.27
C THR A 294 13.98 4.50 13.71
N VAL A 295 12.90 3.90 14.22
CA VAL A 295 12.90 2.50 14.66
C VAL A 295 13.18 1.58 13.47
N MET A 296 12.51 1.76 12.33
CA MET A 296 12.78 0.94 11.14
C MET A 296 14.18 1.19 10.59
N GLY A 297 14.65 2.43 10.54
CA GLY A 297 16.02 2.74 10.14
C GLY A 297 17.05 2.08 11.06
N LEU A 298 16.82 2.12 12.37
CA LEU A 298 17.64 1.41 13.36
C LEU A 298 17.56 -0.09 13.13
N VAL A 299 16.38 -0.68 12.94
CA VAL A 299 16.22 -2.12 12.67
C VAL A 299 17.03 -2.54 11.44
N LEU A 300 17.00 -1.74 10.37
CA LEU A 300 17.79 -2.01 9.16
C LEU A 300 19.31 -1.91 9.42
N VAL A 301 19.75 -0.89 10.17
CA VAL A 301 21.17 -0.73 10.54
C VAL A 301 21.63 -1.86 11.47
N MET A 302 20.83 -2.18 12.49
CA MET A 302 21.15 -3.21 13.50
C MET A 302 21.18 -4.60 12.88
N ARG A 303 20.26 -4.94 11.97
CA ARG A 303 20.34 -6.16 11.15
C ARG A 303 21.63 -6.20 10.33
N GLY A 304 22.11 -5.05 9.86
CA GLY A 304 23.39 -4.91 9.16
C GLY A 304 24.61 -5.06 10.06
N SER A 305 24.53 -4.67 11.34
CA SER A 305 25.64 -4.71 12.28
C SER A 305 25.66 -5.94 13.19
N SER A 306 24.56 -6.70 13.31
CA SER A 306 24.41 -7.87 14.18
C SER A 306 25.22 -9.10 13.74
N LEU A 307 26.34 -8.88 13.08
CA LEU A 307 27.25 -9.90 12.56
C LEU A 307 28.38 -10.25 13.54
N SER A 308 28.36 -9.72 14.77
CA SER A 308 29.47 -9.95 15.71
C SER A 308 29.13 -10.05 17.20
N GLY A 309 27.86 -10.18 17.62
CA GLY A 309 27.53 -10.33 19.05
C GLY A 309 26.05 -10.47 19.38
N GLY A 310 25.73 -10.77 20.65
CA GLY A 310 24.44 -11.21 21.21
C GLY A 310 23.21 -10.29 21.08
N TRP A 311 23.17 -9.47 20.04
CA TRP A 311 22.05 -8.61 19.64
C TRP A 311 21.27 -9.17 18.44
N ALA A 312 21.42 -10.46 18.12
CA ALA A 312 20.76 -11.08 16.97
C ALA A 312 19.22 -11.09 17.08
N ASP A 313 18.68 -11.14 18.31
CA ASP A 313 17.24 -11.26 18.58
C ASP A 313 16.53 -9.89 18.65
N PHE A 314 17.23 -8.83 19.06
CA PHE A 314 16.66 -7.48 19.21
C PHE A 314 15.97 -6.94 17.94
N PRO A 315 16.51 -7.12 16.71
CA PRO A 315 15.84 -6.67 15.50
C PRO A 315 14.53 -7.41 15.20
N ALA A 316 14.41 -8.68 15.61
CA ALA A 316 13.17 -9.44 15.46
C ALA A 316 12.10 -8.90 16.41
N ASP A 317 12.46 -8.76 17.69
CA ASP A 317 11.55 -8.24 18.72
C ASP A 317 11.06 -6.81 18.42
N ALA A 318 11.95 -5.94 17.94
CA ALA A 318 11.61 -4.57 17.60
C ALA A 318 10.64 -4.50 16.41
N ARG A 319 10.91 -5.27 15.33
CA ARG A 319 10.01 -5.36 14.16
C ARG A 319 8.64 -5.87 14.56
N ASP A 320 8.60 -6.94 15.34
CA ASP A 320 7.35 -7.59 15.76
C ASP A 320 6.56 -6.67 16.70
N THR A 321 7.24 -5.90 17.56
CA THR A 321 6.62 -4.87 18.39
C THR A 321 6.00 -3.77 17.53
N VAL A 322 6.73 -3.24 16.54
CA VAL A 322 6.21 -2.23 15.60
C VAL A 322 4.98 -2.78 14.88
N TRP A 323 5.03 -4.02 14.39
CA TRP A 323 3.90 -4.68 13.75
C TRP A 323 2.68 -4.77 14.67
N ARG A 324 2.84 -5.27 15.91
CA ARG A 324 1.74 -5.43 16.87
C ARG A 324 1.07 -4.10 17.20
N VAL A 325 1.86 -3.07 17.50
CA VAL A 325 1.35 -1.73 17.82
C VAL A 325 0.62 -1.13 16.61
N PHE A 326 1.22 -1.23 15.43
CA PHE A 326 0.63 -0.72 14.19
C PHE A 326 -0.68 -1.43 13.84
N SER A 327 -0.69 -2.76 13.92
CA SER A 327 -1.84 -3.60 13.61
C SER A 327 -3.00 -3.39 14.57
N LEU A 328 -2.73 -3.42 15.88
CA LEU A 328 -3.74 -3.14 16.89
C LEU A 328 -4.28 -1.72 16.76
N GLY A 329 -3.39 -0.74 16.57
CA GLY A 329 -3.78 0.67 16.39
C GLY A 329 -4.72 0.86 15.20
N LEU A 330 -4.40 0.26 14.05
CA LEU A 330 -5.26 0.36 12.88
C LEU A 330 -6.61 -0.34 13.10
N ALA A 331 -6.62 -1.53 13.69
CA ALA A 331 -7.85 -2.26 14.00
C ALA A 331 -8.77 -1.44 14.93
N VAL A 332 -8.21 -0.84 16.00
CA VAL A 332 -8.95 0.01 16.94
C VAL A 332 -9.51 1.25 16.25
N VAL A 333 -8.73 1.93 15.42
CA VAL A 333 -9.19 3.15 14.72
C VAL A 333 -10.30 2.84 13.71
N VAL A 334 -10.17 1.77 12.93
CA VAL A 334 -11.20 1.34 11.98
C VAL A 334 -12.46 0.87 12.71
N GLY A 335 -12.31 0.07 13.77
CA GLY A 335 -13.43 -0.42 14.58
C GLY A 335 -14.18 0.72 15.29
N TRP A 336 -13.47 1.68 15.87
CA TRP A 336 -14.07 2.90 16.44
C TRP A 336 -14.91 3.64 15.41
N TYR A 337 -14.35 3.86 14.22
CA TYR A 337 -15.07 4.56 13.16
C TYR A 337 -16.35 3.85 12.74
N MET A 338 -16.32 2.51 12.63
CA MET A 338 -17.50 1.70 12.32
C MET A 338 -18.63 1.86 13.34
N VAL A 339 -18.30 1.90 14.63
CA VAL A 339 -19.30 2.02 15.72
C VAL A 339 -19.81 3.46 15.85
N SER A 340 -19.04 4.46 15.42
CA SER A 340 -19.40 5.87 15.52
C SER A 340 -20.33 6.39 14.41
N ARG A 341 -20.69 5.55 13.43
CA ARG A 341 -21.55 5.91 12.30
C ARG A 341 -22.96 5.37 12.46
#